data_AF-A0A259HG34-F1
#
_entry.id   AF-A0A259HG34-F1
#
_cell.length_a   1.000
_cell.length_b   1.000
_cell.length_c   1.000
_cell.angle_alpha   90.00
_cell.angle_beta   90.00
_cell.angle_gamma   90.00
#
_symmetry.space_group_name_H-M   'P 1'
#
loop_
_entity.id
_entity.type
_entity.pdbx_description
1 polymer ?
#
loop_
_entity_poly.entity_id
_entity_poly.type
_entity_poly.pdbx_seq_one_letter_code
_entity_poly.pdbx_strand_id
1 'polypeptide(L)'
;MNGYWKSDSLLFVGKSGANFGYQKTLDNYYKGYPDTAAMGKLNFDLIQVKRLSPEYFFVLGKWHLKRSIGDVGGAYTLLFRKIKGEWVIVVDHSS
;
A
#
# COMPACT_ATOMS: atom_id res chain seq x y z
N MET A 1 -0.55 3.98 7.25
CA MET A 1 -1.83 3.29 6.98
C MET A 1 -3.03 4.23 6.82
N ASN A 2 -2.89 5.56 6.92
CA ASN A 2 -3.97 6.47 6.54
C ASN A 2 -4.30 6.30 5.04
N GLY A 3 -5.59 6.32 4.69
CA GLY A 3 -6.06 6.04 3.33
C GLY A 3 -6.38 4.57 3.03
N TYR A 4 -6.06 3.65 3.95
CA TYR A 4 -6.46 2.24 3.83
C TYR A 4 -7.81 1.98 4.49
N TRP A 5 -8.57 1.03 3.94
CA TRP A 5 -9.85 0.66 4.51
C TRP A 5 -9.67 -0.04 5.86
N LYS A 6 -10.23 0.54 6.92
CA LYS A 6 -10.24 -0.02 8.28
C LYS A 6 -11.26 -1.14 8.38
N SER A 7 -10.91 -2.32 7.86
CA SER A 7 -11.76 -3.52 7.83
C SER A 7 -10.92 -4.79 7.81
N ASP A 8 -11.50 -5.89 8.29
CA ASP A 8 -10.95 -7.25 8.18
C ASP A 8 -10.88 -7.76 6.75
N SER A 9 -11.58 -7.11 5.83
CA SER A 9 -11.58 -7.42 4.40
C SER A 9 -10.54 -6.64 3.58
N LEU A 10 -9.72 -5.78 4.21
CA LEU A 10 -8.56 -5.18 3.54
C LEU A 10 -7.61 -6.29 3.09
N LEU A 11 -7.19 -6.29 1.82
CA LEU A 11 -6.19 -7.22 1.30
C LEU A 11 -4.86 -6.51 1.07
N PHE A 12 -3.79 -7.04 1.65
CA PHE A 12 -2.41 -6.63 1.40
C PHE A 12 -1.60 -7.82 0.88
N VAL A 13 -0.90 -7.67 -0.24
CA VAL A 13 -0.03 -8.70 -0.82
C VAL A 13 1.38 -8.15 -0.92
N GLY A 14 2.34 -8.84 -0.31
CA GLY A 14 3.76 -8.49 -0.38
C GLY A 14 4.66 -9.71 -0.46
N LYS A 15 5.94 -9.57 -0.10
CA LYS A 15 6.94 -10.65 -0.20
C LYS A 15 6.55 -11.96 0.50
N SER A 16 5.75 -11.87 1.56
CA SER A 16 5.30 -13.02 2.37
C SER A 16 3.95 -13.57 1.93
N GLY A 17 3.40 -13.10 0.81
CA GLY A 17 2.08 -13.45 0.31
C GLY A 17 0.95 -12.54 0.82
N ALA A 18 -0.28 -13.05 0.71
CA ALA A 18 -1.51 -12.33 1.02
C ALA A 18 -1.80 -12.27 2.54
N ASN A 19 -2.20 -11.09 3.00
CA ASN A 19 -2.66 -10.80 4.35
C ASN A 19 -3.99 -10.08 4.30
N PHE A 20 -4.90 -10.47 5.20
CA PHE A 20 -6.21 -9.84 5.36
C PHE A 20 -6.28 -9.05 6.66
N GLY A 21 -6.98 -7.93 6.61
CA GLY A 21 -7.35 -7.11 7.75
C GLY A 21 -6.42 -5.94 8.04
N TYR A 22 -7.02 -4.79 8.35
CA TYR A 22 -6.29 -3.55 8.63
C TYR A 22 -5.31 -3.68 9.81
N GLN A 23 -5.76 -4.25 10.93
CA GLN A 23 -4.92 -4.34 12.12
C GLN A 23 -3.71 -5.24 11.89
N LYS A 24 -3.91 -6.42 11.29
CA LYS A 24 -2.82 -7.34 10.95
C LYS A 24 -1.80 -6.69 10.01
N THR A 25 -2.26 -5.94 9.00
CA THR A 25 -1.37 -5.21 8.09
C THR A 25 -0.58 -4.11 8.82
N LEU A 26 -1.22 -3.38 9.74
CA LEU A 26 -0.56 -2.37 10.56
C LEU A 26 0.51 -2.97 11.49
N ASP A 27 0.21 -4.09 12.16
CA ASP A 27 1.15 -4.78 13.03
C ASP A 27 2.36 -5.30 12.24
N ASN A 28 2.12 -5.86 11.05
CA ASN A 28 3.17 -6.29 10.12
C ASN A 28 4.03 -5.10 9.65
N TYR A 29 3.44 -3.94 9.41
CA TYR A 29 4.16 -2.72 9.03
C TYR A 29 5.13 -2.31 10.15
N TYR A 30 4.67 -2.23 11.39
CA TYR A 30 5.54 -1.89 12.52
C TYR A 30 6.65 -2.93 12.74
N LYS A 31 6.34 -4.22 12.55
CA LYS A 31 7.35 -5.28 12.63
C LYS A 31 8.41 -5.18 11.52
N GLY A 32 8.02 -4.76 10.32
CA GLY A 32 8.92 -4.63 9.17
C GLY A 32 9.77 -3.36 9.17
N TYR A 33 9.32 -2.32 9.87
CA TYR A 33 9.97 -1.01 9.92
C TYR A 33 10.14 -0.52 11.36
N PRO A 34 11.05 -1.14 12.14
CA PRO A 34 11.19 -0.87 13.57
C PRO A 34 11.83 0.49 13.89
N ASP A 35 12.57 1.09 12.96
CA ASP A 35 13.29 2.35 13.15
C ASP A 35 13.35 3.22 11.89
N THR A 36 13.89 4.44 12.05
CA THR A 36 14.00 5.43 10.97
C THR A 36 15.01 5.05 9.89
N ALA A 37 16.03 4.25 10.21
CA ALA A 37 16.99 3.76 9.23
C ALA A 37 16.34 2.74 8.28
N ALA A 38 15.47 1.88 8.81
CA ALA A 38 14.68 0.93 8.04
C ALA A 38 13.59 1.60 7.19
N MET A 39 12.94 2.66 7.72
CA MET A 39 11.88 3.38 7.00
C MET A 39 12.41 4.19 5.80
N GLY A 40 13.51 4.93 5.96
CA GLY A 40 14.01 5.80 4.89
C GLY A 40 13.06 6.92 4.46
N LYS A 41 13.29 7.44 3.26
CA LYS A 41 12.43 8.41 2.58
C LYS A 41 11.73 7.78 1.38
N LEU A 42 10.42 7.71 1.45
CA LEU A 42 9.57 7.12 0.42
C LEU A 42 9.22 8.12 -0.68
N ASN A 43 9.38 7.69 -1.93
CA ASN A 43 8.91 8.38 -3.12
C ASN A 43 8.05 7.42 -3.95
N PHE A 44 7.10 7.99 -4.68
CA PHE A 44 6.23 7.25 -5.59
C PHE A 44 6.27 7.84 -6.98
N ASP A 45 6.35 6.97 -7.98
CA ASP A 45 6.17 7.31 -9.39
C ASP A 45 4.84 6.75 -9.86
N LEU A 46 3.87 7.62 -10.11
CA LEU A 46 2.56 7.23 -10.59
C LEU A 46 2.63 6.86 -12.08
N ILE A 47 2.24 5.64 -12.43
CA ILE A 47 2.26 5.16 -13.82
C ILE A 47 0.87 5.24 -14.44
N GLN A 48 -0.15 4.78 -13.73
CA GLN A 48 -1.49 4.72 -14.26
C GLN A 48 -2.53 4.92 -13.17
N VAL A 49 -3.55 5.72 -13.50
CA VAL A 49 -4.82 5.77 -12.78
C VAL A 49 -5.92 5.45 -13.78
N LYS A 50 -6.65 4.37 -13.54
CA LYS A 50 -7.73 3.92 -14.42
C LYS A 50 -9.02 3.83 -13.62
N ARG A 51 -10.01 4.62 -14.00
CA ARG A 51 -11.38 4.46 -13.50
C ARG A 51 -11.94 3.14 -14.01
N LEU A 52 -12.42 2.29 -13.11
CA LEU A 52 -13.06 1.03 -13.45
C LEU A 52 -14.59 1.16 -13.40
N SER A 53 -15.10 1.96 -12.47
CA SER A 53 -16.54 2.25 -12.32
C SER A 53 -16.74 3.57 -11.55
N PRO A 54 -17.98 3.99 -11.24
CA PRO A 54 -18.23 5.09 -10.30
C PRO A 54 -17.67 4.86 -8.89
N GLU A 55 -17.45 3.61 -8.50
CA GLU A 55 -17.02 3.25 -7.15
C GLU A 55 -15.56 2.78 -7.08
N TYR A 56 -14.89 2.53 -8.21
CA TYR A 56 -13.56 1.91 -8.20
C TYR A 56 -12.55 2.57 -9.14
N PHE A 57 -11.31 2.64 -8.66
CA PHE A 57 -10.13 2.98 -9.44
C PHE A 57 -9.03 1.93 -9.26
N PHE A 58 -8.40 1.59 -10.37
CA PHE A 58 -7.13 0.87 -10.41
C PHE A 58 -5.99 1.88 -10.47
N VAL A 59 -4.95 1.67 -9.67
CA VAL A 59 -3.75 2.51 -9.66
C VAL A 59 -2.51 1.62 -9.75
N LEU A 60 -1.60 1.97 -10.65
CA LEU A 60 -0.29 1.33 -10.79
C LEU A 60 0.79 2.39 -10.62
N GLY A 61 1.85 2.06 -9.90
CA GLY A 61 3.02 2.92 -9.77
C GLY A 61 4.24 2.15 -9.29
N LYS A 62 5.31 2.91 -9.05
CA LYS A 62 6.55 2.43 -8.42
C LYS A 62 6.75 3.11 -7.09
N TRP A 63 7.35 2.39 -6.15
CA TRP A 63 7.77 2.94 -4.88
C TRP A 63 9.30 2.85 -4.77
N HIS A 64 9.89 3.83 -4.10
CA HIS A 64 11.33 3.89 -3.86
C HIS A 64 11.62 4.41 -2.45
N LEU A 65 12.36 3.63 -1.65
CA LEU A 65 12.85 4.00 -0.33
C LEU A 65 14.33 4.38 -0.42
N LYS A 66 14.62 5.65 -0.18
CA LYS A 66 15.99 6.13 0.01
C LYS A 66 16.42 5.93 1.46
N ARG A 67 17.47 5.13 1.71
CA ARG A 67 17.89 4.73 3.07
C ARG A 67 19.40 4.81 3.25
N SER A 68 19.86 4.96 4.50
CA SER A 68 21.29 4.93 4.83
C SER A 68 21.93 3.56 4.61
N ILE A 69 21.13 2.48 4.66
CA ILE A 69 21.55 1.08 4.52
C ILE A 69 21.37 0.54 3.08
N GLY A 70 21.19 1.43 2.11
CA GLY A 70 20.96 1.06 0.71
C GLY A 70 19.50 1.22 0.28
N ASP A 71 19.35 1.78 -0.90
CA ASP A 71 18.07 2.08 -1.51
C ASP A 71 17.38 0.79 -1.98
N VAL A 72 16.06 0.77 -1.86
CA VAL A 72 15.21 -0.33 -2.36
C VAL A 72 13.98 0.25 -3.03
N GLY A 73 13.43 -0.48 -3.98
CA GLY A 73 12.24 -0.06 -4.69
C GLY A 73 11.53 -1.24 -5.31
N GLY A 74 10.38 -0.94 -5.89
CA GLY A 74 9.51 -1.94 -6.48
C GLY A 74 8.30 -1.32 -7.15
N ALA A 75 7.32 -2.16 -7.44
CA ALA A 75 6.05 -1.76 -8.04
C ALA A 75 4.91 -1.96 -7.05
N TYR A 76 3.84 -1.20 -7.22
CA TYR A 76 2.61 -1.38 -6.47
C TYR A 76 1.40 -1.30 -7.39
N THR A 77 0.37 -2.05 -7.03
CA THR A 77 -0.96 -1.98 -7.61
C THR A 77 -1.97 -1.78 -6.49
N LEU A 78 -2.80 -0.73 -6.59
CA LEU A 78 -3.85 -0.43 -5.64
C LEU A 78 -5.22 -0.55 -6.30
N LEU A 79 -6.18 -1.12 -5.56
CA LEU A 79 -7.59 -0.96 -5.83
C LEU A 79 -8.17 0.04 -4.83
N PHE A 80 -8.58 1.20 -5.32
CA PHE A 80 -9.36 2.16 -4.56
C PHE A 80 -10.84 1.86 -4.70
N ARG A 81 -11.57 1.99 -3.60
CA ARG A 81 -13.03 1.92 -3.55
C ARG A 81 -13.59 3.15 -2.85
N LYS A 82 -14.71 3.67 -3.35
CA LYS A 82 -15.49 4.69 -2.64
C LYS A 82 -16.39 4.01 -1.61
N ILE A 83 -16.17 4.28 -0.32
CA ILE A 83 -16.95 3.74 0.79
C ILE A 83 -17.42 4.90 1.65
N LYS A 84 -18.74 5.04 1.84
CA LYS A 84 -19.35 6.13 2.61
C LYS A 84 -18.88 7.53 2.18
N GLY A 85 -18.65 7.72 0.89
CA GLY A 85 -18.20 8.99 0.31
C GLY A 85 -16.68 9.16 0.22
N GLU A 86 -15.90 8.34 0.91
CA GLU A 86 -14.43 8.45 0.97
C GLU A 86 -13.75 7.43 0.06
N TRP A 87 -12.65 7.82 -0.57
CA TRP A 87 -11.80 6.92 -1.33
C TRP A 87 -10.79 6.26 -0.40
N VAL A 88 -10.83 4.93 -0.34
CA VAL A 88 -9.91 4.13 0.47
C VAL A 88 -9.30 2.99 -0.35
N ILE A 89 -8.08 2.61 -0.02
CA ILE A 89 -7.40 1.45 -0.57
C ILE A 89 -8.02 0.20 0.06
N VAL A 90 -8.58 -0.68 -0.77
CA VAL A 90 -9.16 -1.97 -0.36
C VAL A 90 -8.29 -3.17 -0.74
N VAL A 91 -7.42 -3.00 -1.74
CA VAL A 91 -6.36 -3.96 -2.11
C VAL A 91 -5.07 -3.21 -2.36
N ASP A 92 -3.98 -3.69 -1.80
CA ASP A 92 -2.61 -3.24 -2.09
C ASP A 92 -1.75 -4.47 -2.39
N HIS A 93 -1.18 -4.51 -3.58
CA HIS A 93 -0.19 -5.50 -3.97
C HIS A 93 1.11 -4.79 -4.32
N SER A 94 2.13 -5.00 -3.48
CA SER A 94 3.44 -4.37 -3.61
C SER A 94 4.55 -5.43 -3.68
N SER A 95 5.41 -5.34 -4.70
CA SER A 95 6.53 -6.25 -4.96
C SER A 95 7.84 -5.49 -5.08
#